data_AF-K7F4F7-F1
#
_entry.id   AF-K7F4F7-F1
#
_cell.length_a   1.000
_cell.length_b   1.000
_cell.length_c   1.000
_cell.angle_alpha   90.00
_cell.angle_beta   90.00
_cell.angle_gamma   90.00
#
_symmetry.space_group_name_H-M   'P 1'
#
loop_
_entity.id
_entity.type
_entity.pdbx_description
1 polymer ?
#
loop_
_entity_poly.entity_id
_entity_poly.type
_entity_poly.pdbx_seq_one_letter_code
_entity_poly.pdbx_strand_id
1 'polypeptide(L)'
;NKVTEPLQPKVPQQNNTKMKSLSYPFSREKIYLYNIKDKDTFFDNGTRSRIVREILKRTSCTKAKNSMGKEAGESEKAGAPLLLKKRQSFSLGITTLIANNVYEAAFPLHDGEYEGQNDDMNERKLLYQEWARYGVFYKYQPIDLIRKYFGEKIGLYFAWLGLYTEFLIPSSVVGIIVFLYGCITMEDDIPSKEMCDLQKAFTMCPLCDKACDYWNLSTACATARASHLFDNPATVFFSIFMALWATMFLEHWKRLQMRLGYFWDLTGLEDEEVSFLSMYLTF
;
A
#
# COMPACT_ATOMS: atom_id res chain seq x y z
N ASN A 1 -9.37 23.12 -17.42
CA ASN A 1 -10.76 22.61 -17.31
C ASN A 1 -11.39 23.13 -16.04
N LYS A 2 -12.32 24.09 -16.12
CA LYS A 2 -12.98 24.73 -14.96
C LYS A 2 -13.84 23.78 -14.12
N VAL A 3 -14.23 22.63 -14.67
CA VAL A 3 -15.15 21.66 -14.02
C VAL A 3 -14.48 20.84 -12.92
N THR A 4 -13.19 20.50 -13.07
CA THR A 4 -12.45 19.66 -12.10
C THR A 4 -11.71 20.47 -11.04
N GLU A 5 -11.65 21.79 -11.22
CA GLU A 5 -10.96 22.73 -10.34
C GLU A 5 -11.38 22.64 -8.85
N PRO A 6 -12.68 22.52 -8.49
CA PRO A 6 -13.07 22.37 -7.08
C PRO A 6 -12.71 21.00 -6.46
N LEU A 7 -12.44 19.99 -7.30
CA LEU A 7 -12.05 18.64 -6.86
C LEU A 7 -10.53 18.51 -6.68
N GLN A 8 -9.75 19.48 -7.16
CA GLN A 8 -8.30 19.45 -7.03
C GLN A 8 -7.86 19.92 -5.64
N PRO A 9 -6.90 19.23 -5.01
CA PRO A 9 -6.35 19.66 -3.72
C PRO A 9 -5.57 20.97 -3.91
N LYS A 10 -5.69 21.89 -2.95
CA LYS A 10 -5.02 23.19 -2.99
C LYS A 10 -3.57 23.08 -2.52
N VAL A 11 -2.74 22.46 -3.34
CA VAL A 11 -1.30 22.28 -3.08
C VAL A 11 -0.51 23.29 -3.91
N PRO A 12 0.57 23.89 -3.38
CA PRO A 12 1.47 24.73 -4.18
C PRO A 12 2.00 23.95 -5.38
N GLN A 13 1.56 24.31 -6.58
CA GLN A 13 2.10 23.73 -7.81
C GLN A 13 3.47 24.35 -8.07
N GLN A 14 4.49 23.51 -8.34
CA GLN A 14 5.74 24.01 -8.87
C GLN A 14 5.44 24.75 -10.18
N ASN A 15 5.75 26.05 -10.24
CA ASN A 15 5.55 26.87 -11.42
C ASN A 15 6.21 26.18 -12.63
N ASN A 16 5.38 25.69 -13.54
CA ASN A 16 5.79 25.15 -14.83
C ASN A 16 6.35 26.28 -15.70
N THR A 17 7.60 26.65 -15.47
CA THR A 17 8.42 27.23 -16.53
C THR A 17 8.47 26.22 -17.67
N LYS A 18 8.25 26.67 -18.91
CA LYS A 18 8.24 25.89 -20.17
C LYS A 18 9.60 25.22 -20.49
N MET A 19 10.18 24.49 -19.55
CA MET A 19 11.48 23.85 -19.66
C MET A 19 11.27 22.35 -19.51
N LYS A 20 11.75 21.58 -20.50
CA LYS A 20 11.76 20.12 -20.40
C LYS A 20 12.78 19.73 -19.33
N SER A 21 12.34 19.08 -18.27
CA SER A 21 13.21 18.53 -17.22
C SER A 21 13.75 17.17 -17.64
N LEU A 22 15.04 16.93 -17.39
CA LEU A 22 15.68 15.62 -17.55
C LEU A 22 16.13 15.12 -16.18
N SER A 23 15.87 13.86 -15.87
CA SER A 23 16.31 13.22 -14.63
C SER A 23 17.74 12.69 -14.75
N TYR A 24 18.56 12.91 -13.74
CA TYR A 24 19.94 12.41 -13.67
C TYR A 24 20.32 12.07 -12.22
N PRO A 25 21.02 10.95 -11.95
CA PRO A 25 21.42 10.58 -10.59
C PRO A 25 22.31 11.64 -9.95
N PHE A 26 21.96 12.02 -8.71
CA PHE A 26 22.66 13.08 -8.00
C PHE A 26 24.16 12.79 -7.85
N SER A 27 24.99 13.67 -8.40
CA SER A 27 26.44 13.65 -8.22
C SER A 27 26.94 15.00 -7.74
N ARG A 28 27.77 14.97 -6.68
CA ARG A 28 28.43 16.16 -6.13
C ARG A 28 29.37 16.83 -7.13
N GLU A 29 29.90 16.08 -8.09
CA GLU A 29 30.77 16.62 -9.14
C GLU A 29 29.98 17.36 -10.22
N LYS A 30 28.69 17.03 -10.37
CA LYS A 30 27.80 17.55 -11.42
C LYS A 30 26.66 18.40 -10.85
N ILE A 31 26.93 19.15 -9.78
CA ILE A 31 25.92 20.01 -9.11
C ILE A 31 25.33 21.04 -10.09
N TYR A 32 26.12 21.51 -11.07
CA TYR A 32 25.67 22.48 -12.08
C TYR A 32 24.55 21.97 -13.00
N LEU A 33 24.29 20.65 -13.04
CA LEU A 33 23.17 20.09 -13.80
C LEU A 33 21.82 20.28 -13.10
N TYR A 34 21.82 20.65 -11.81
CA TYR A 34 20.62 20.79 -10.99
C TYR A 34 20.25 22.25 -10.77
N ASN A 35 18.95 22.54 -10.83
CA ASN A 35 18.43 23.86 -10.54
C ASN A 35 18.31 24.08 -9.01
N ILE A 36 19.45 24.25 -8.34
CA ILE A 36 19.53 24.46 -6.89
C ILE A 36 19.44 25.96 -6.59
N LYS A 37 18.32 26.40 -6.03
CA LYS A 37 18.15 27.79 -5.55
C LYS A 37 18.83 28.00 -4.20
N ASP A 38 18.63 27.04 -3.29
CA ASP A 38 19.20 27.03 -1.96
C ASP A 38 19.70 25.61 -1.64
N LYS A 39 20.89 25.52 -1.06
CA LYS A 39 21.55 24.25 -0.73
C LYS A 39 20.92 23.59 0.48
N ASP A 40 20.41 24.39 1.42
CA ASP A 40 19.87 23.87 2.68
C ASP A 40 18.48 23.26 2.50
N THR A 41 17.70 23.77 1.53
CA THR A 41 16.36 23.25 1.19
C THR A 41 16.36 22.30 0.00
N PHE A 42 17.53 22.00 -0.60
CA PHE A 42 17.60 21.14 -1.79
C PHE A 42 17.12 19.71 -1.51
N PHE A 43 17.54 19.15 -0.36
CA PHE A 43 17.07 17.85 0.09
C PHE A 43 15.90 18.01 1.04
N ASP A 44 14.74 17.49 0.64
CA ASP A 44 13.56 17.41 1.50
C ASP A 44 13.85 16.62 2.78
N ASN A 45 13.11 16.92 3.86
CA ASN A 45 13.25 16.23 5.15
C ASN A 45 13.14 14.71 5.00
N GLY A 46 12.19 14.22 4.19
CA GLY A 46 12.05 12.79 3.88
C GLY A 46 13.31 12.19 3.24
N THR A 47 13.91 12.88 2.27
CA THR A 47 15.15 12.44 1.60
C THR A 47 16.34 12.45 2.56
N ARG A 48 16.47 13.49 3.40
CA ARG A 48 17.51 13.57 4.43
C ARG A 48 17.40 12.42 5.42
N SER A 49 16.19 12.12 5.93
CA SER A 49 15.96 11.00 6.82
C SER A 49 16.29 9.65 6.18
N ARG A 50 16.00 9.46 4.89
CA ARG A 50 16.38 8.25 4.14
C ARG A 50 17.90 8.11 4.02
N ILE A 51 18.61 9.18 3.67
CA ILE A 51 20.08 9.17 3.58
C ILE A 51 20.69 8.81 4.94
N VAL A 52 20.22 9.43 6.03
CA VAL A 52 20.70 9.14 7.39
C VAL A 52 20.42 7.68 7.77
N ARG A 53 19.22 7.16 7.45
CA ARG A 53 18.88 5.76 7.71
C ARG A 53 19.79 4.80 6.97
N GLU A 54 20.11 5.07 5.70
CA GLU A 54 21.02 4.24 4.92
C GLU A 54 22.46 4.30 5.45
N ILE A 55 22.92 5.45 5.93
CA ILE A 55 24.21 5.56 6.63
C ILE A 55 24.19 4.67 7.89
N LEU A 56 23.17 4.80 8.75
CA LEU A 56 23.05 4.02 9.99
C LEU A 56 22.94 2.50 9.75
N LYS A 57 22.37 2.07 8.62
CA LYS A 57 22.36 0.67 8.22
C LYS A 57 23.73 0.19 7.74
N ARG A 58 24.46 1.01 6.98
CA ARG A 58 25.75 0.64 6.37
C ARG A 58 26.93 0.79 7.32
N THR A 59 26.83 1.65 8.34
CA THR A 59 27.90 1.80 9.34
C THR A 59 28.06 0.52 10.14
N SER A 60 29.20 -0.15 9.98
CA SER A 60 29.56 -1.34 10.74
C SER A 60 30.16 -0.94 12.08
N CYS A 61 29.79 -1.66 13.15
CA CYS A 61 30.45 -1.51 14.44
C CYS A 61 31.56 -2.56 14.55
N THR A 62 32.80 -2.10 14.69
CA THR A 62 33.90 -2.96 15.08
C THR A 62 33.91 -3.04 16.61
N LYS A 63 33.79 -4.25 17.18
CA LYS A 63 33.98 -4.42 18.63
C LYS A 63 35.36 -3.85 19.01
N ALA A 64 35.37 -2.79 19.81
CA ALA A 64 36.60 -2.28 20.42
C ALA A 64 37.17 -3.37 21.34
N LYS A 65 38.45 -3.72 21.15
CA LYS A 65 39.19 -4.66 22.03
C LYS A 65 39.56 -4.00 23.36
N ASN A 66 38.62 -3.34 24.03
CA ASN A 66 38.90 -2.68 25.31
C ASN A 66 37.97 -3.22 26.38
N SER A 67 38.23 -4.45 26.82
CA SER A 67 37.93 -4.86 28.19
C SER A 67 39.26 -4.95 28.95
N MET A 68 39.76 -3.79 29.42
CA MET A 68 40.62 -3.79 30.59
C MET A 68 39.78 -4.26 31.77
N GLY A 69 40.12 -5.40 32.36
CA GLY A 69 39.51 -5.84 33.60
C GLY A 69 39.57 -7.34 33.87
N LYS A 70 40.80 -7.85 34.05
CA LYS A 70 41.25 -8.92 34.97
C LYS A 70 42.11 -9.98 34.30
N GLU A 71 43.42 -9.81 34.49
CA GLU A 71 44.38 -10.92 34.48
C GLU A 71 44.08 -11.84 35.67
N ALA A 72 44.00 -13.15 35.41
CA ALA A 72 44.51 -14.22 36.26
C ALA A 72 44.24 -15.57 35.59
N GLY A 73 45.29 -16.39 35.43
CA GLY A 73 45.13 -17.84 35.26
C GLY A 73 45.55 -18.40 33.91
N GLU A 74 46.85 -18.51 33.73
CA GLU A 74 47.55 -19.40 32.81
C GLU A 74 47.09 -20.87 32.97
N SER A 75 46.76 -21.55 31.86
CA SER A 75 47.20 -22.93 31.63
C SER A 75 47.04 -23.30 30.17
N GLU A 76 48.21 -23.47 29.56
CA GLU A 76 48.49 -23.98 28.23
C GLU A 76 47.98 -25.43 28.05
N LYS A 77 47.19 -25.69 27.01
CA LYS A 77 47.15 -27.00 26.34
C LYS A 77 46.98 -26.81 24.83
N ALA A 78 48.03 -27.19 24.11
CA ALA A 78 48.11 -27.22 22.66
C ALA A 78 47.19 -28.29 22.06
N GLY A 79 46.60 -27.98 20.90
CA GLY A 79 45.97 -28.99 20.02
C GLY A 79 44.59 -28.61 19.48
N ALA A 80 44.51 -27.71 18.49
CA ALA A 80 43.44 -27.71 17.49
C ALA A 80 43.83 -26.82 16.27
N PRO A 81 43.45 -27.19 15.03
CA PRO A 81 43.95 -26.55 13.82
C PRO A 81 43.54 -25.09 13.68
N LEU A 82 44.48 -24.33 13.16
CA LEU A 82 44.52 -22.88 13.07
C LEU A 82 43.64 -22.33 11.94
N LEU A 83 42.38 -22.78 11.78
CA LEU A 83 41.46 -22.27 10.75
C LEU A 83 40.00 -22.09 11.22
N LEU A 84 39.79 -21.62 12.46
CA LEU A 84 38.45 -21.15 12.85
C LEU A 84 38.45 -20.04 13.91
N LYS A 85 39.42 -19.12 13.88
CA LYS A 85 39.47 -18.01 14.86
C LYS A 85 39.50 -16.61 14.23
N LYS A 86 38.75 -16.45 13.14
CA LYS A 86 38.42 -15.11 12.59
C LYS A 86 37.00 -15.07 12.02
N ARG A 87 36.01 -15.56 12.75
CA ARG A 87 34.62 -15.13 12.52
C ARG A 87 34.43 -13.83 13.31
N GLN A 88 35.02 -12.76 12.79
CA GLN A 88 34.81 -11.41 13.29
C GLN A 88 33.33 -11.13 13.02
N SER A 89 32.49 -11.28 14.06
CA SER A 89 31.07 -10.95 14.00
C SER A 89 30.97 -9.46 13.67
N PHE A 90 30.83 -9.15 12.38
CA PHE A 90 30.39 -7.84 11.92
C PHE A 90 28.96 -7.71 12.40
N SER A 91 28.74 -6.96 13.48
CA SER A 91 27.38 -6.58 13.86
C SER A 91 26.88 -5.62 12.78
N LEU A 92 26.02 -6.14 11.92
CA LEU A 92 25.60 -5.51 10.68
C LEU A 92 24.55 -4.44 11.01
N GLY A 93 24.96 -3.16 10.99
CA GLY A 93 24.08 -1.99 11.04
C GLY A 93 23.26 -1.76 12.33
N ILE A 94 22.54 -0.65 12.35
CA ILE A 94 21.62 -0.25 13.44
C ILE A 94 20.51 -1.29 13.73
N THR A 95 20.09 -2.07 12.73
CA THR A 95 19.04 -3.09 12.87
C THR A 95 19.46 -4.19 13.83
N THR A 96 20.73 -4.60 13.82
CA THR A 96 21.26 -5.60 14.75
C THR A 96 21.33 -5.05 16.18
N LEU A 97 21.66 -3.77 16.34
CA LEU A 97 21.74 -3.12 17.65
C LEU A 97 20.36 -2.99 18.31
N ILE A 98 19.32 -2.71 17.52
CA ILE A 98 17.94 -2.70 17.99
C ILE A 98 17.49 -4.13 18.34
N ALA A 99 17.76 -5.12 17.48
CA ALA A 99 17.41 -6.51 17.74
C ALA A 99 18.07 -7.08 19.01
N ASN A 100 19.28 -6.60 19.34
CA ASN A 100 20.01 -6.98 20.55
C ASN A 100 19.62 -6.13 21.78
N ASN A 101 18.59 -5.29 21.70
CA ASN A 101 18.13 -4.39 22.78
C ASN A 101 19.22 -3.43 23.29
N VAL A 102 20.19 -3.06 22.45
CA VAL A 102 21.14 -1.97 22.77
C VAL A 102 20.49 -0.61 22.55
N TYR A 103 19.66 -0.50 21.51
CA TYR A 103 18.78 0.64 21.26
C TYR A 103 17.32 0.18 21.34
N GLU A 104 16.47 1.00 21.94
CA GLU A 104 15.03 0.73 22.06
C GLU A 104 14.29 0.99 20.73
N ALA A 105 14.53 2.13 20.10
CA ALA A 105 13.88 2.52 18.86
C ALA A 105 14.73 3.48 18.02
N ALA A 106 14.51 3.49 16.70
CA ALA A 106 15.08 4.47 15.79
C ALA A 106 14.02 4.86 14.76
N PHE A 107 13.60 6.14 14.77
CA PHE A 107 12.56 6.67 13.90
C PHE A 107 12.88 8.09 13.44
N PRO A 108 12.46 8.48 12.23
CA PRO A 108 12.53 9.87 11.80
C PRO A 108 11.50 10.72 12.56
N LEU A 109 11.81 12.00 12.77
CA LEU A 109 10.88 12.96 13.36
C LEU A 109 9.97 13.54 12.29
N HIS A 110 8.71 13.81 12.67
CA HIS A 110 7.74 14.48 11.80
C HIS A 110 7.90 16.00 11.86
N ASP A 111 7.51 16.68 10.77
CA ASP A 111 7.40 18.14 10.75
C ASP A 111 6.27 18.61 11.66
N GLY A 112 6.63 19.29 12.75
CA GLY A 112 5.75 20.08 13.62
C GLY A 112 4.44 19.43 14.08
N GLU A 113 3.61 20.26 14.72
CA GLU A 113 2.25 19.88 15.12
C GLU A 113 1.26 20.13 13.99
N TYR A 114 0.23 19.28 13.92
CA TYR A 114 -0.84 19.39 12.92
C TYR A 114 -2.02 20.25 13.40
N GLU A 115 -2.21 20.38 14.72
CA GLU A 115 -3.27 21.18 15.37
C GLU A 115 -2.80 22.54 15.90
N GLY A 116 -1.49 22.80 15.90
CA GLY A 116 -0.91 24.01 16.51
C GLY A 116 -1.50 25.31 15.95
N GLN A 117 -1.76 26.26 16.86
CA GLN A 117 -2.23 27.62 16.57
C GLN A 117 -1.21 28.50 15.85
N ASN A 118 0.06 28.06 15.77
CA ASN A 118 1.09 28.78 15.02
C ASN A 118 0.73 28.80 13.52
N ASP A 119 0.86 29.98 12.92
CA ASP A 119 0.46 30.28 11.55
C ASP A 119 1.43 29.72 10.49
N ASP A 120 2.52 29.10 10.94
CA ASP A 120 3.49 28.46 10.07
C ASP A 120 2.90 27.19 9.41
N MET A 121 2.77 27.24 8.09
CA MET A 121 2.20 26.16 7.29
C MET A 121 3.23 25.02 7.12
N ASN A 122 3.09 23.97 7.93
CA ASN A 122 3.87 22.74 7.83
C ASN A 122 3.30 21.76 6.78
N GLU A 123 4.16 20.95 6.15
CA GLU A 123 3.73 19.94 5.17
C GLU A 123 2.72 18.94 5.77
N ARG A 124 2.91 18.56 7.04
CA ARG A 124 2.00 17.70 7.80
C ARG A 124 0.62 18.33 7.99
N LYS A 125 0.56 19.63 8.31
CA LYS A 125 -0.69 20.38 8.50
C LYS A 125 -1.44 20.53 7.18
N LEU A 126 -0.74 20.78 6.08
CA LEU A 126 -1.30 20.82 4.73
C LEU A 126 -1.89 19.47 4.30
N LEU A 127 -1.15 18.38 4.49
CA LEU A 127 -1.63 17.02 4.21
C LEU A 127 -2.90 16.67 4.99
N TYR A 128 -2.98 17.08 6.26
CA TYR A 128 -4.17 16.87 7.07
C TYR A 128 -5.36 17.66 6.54
N GLN A 129 -5.17 18.94 6.18
CA GLN A 129 -6.26 19.80 5.69
C GLN A 129 -6.82 19.37 4.33
N GLU A 130 -5.96 18.96 3.40
CA GLU A 130 -6.36 18.69 2.01
C GLU A 130 -6.62 17.21 1.70
N TRP A 131 -6.22 16.28 2.57
CA TRP A 131 -6.34 14.84 2.29
C TRP A 131 -6.82 14.01 3.50
N ALA A 132 -6.13 14.04 4.64
CA ALA A 132 -6.39 13.11 5.75
C ALA A 132 -7.58 13.50 6.68
N ARG A 133 -8.61 14.15 6.13
CA ARG A 133 -9.84 14.54 6.84
C ARG A 133 -11.05 13.87 6.20
N TYR A 134 -11.92 13.29 7.03
CA TYR A 134 -13.15 12.64 6.56
C TYR A 134 -14.04 13.58 5.72
N GLY A 135 -14.06 14.88 6.02
CA GLY A 135 -14.84 15.87 5.26
C GLY A 135 -14.30 16.19 3.84
N VAL A 136 -13.16 15.63 3.44
CA VAL A 136 -12.46 15.97 2.18
C VAL A 136 -12.37 14.75 1.23
N PHE A 137 -13.17 13.71 1.47
CA PHE A 137 -13.16 12.47 0.67
C PHE A 137 -13.49 12.65 -0.82
N TYR A 138 -14.15 13.76 -1.19
CA TYR A 138 -14.57 14.04 -2.56
C TYR A 138 -13.46 14.64 -3.44
N LYS A 139 -12.33 15.08 -2.86
CA LYS A 139 -11.21 15.64 -3.62
C LYS A 139 -10.30 14.53 -4.17
N TYR A 140 -9.58 14.84 -5.23
CA TYR A 140 -8.50 13.98 -5.73
C TYR A 140 -7.34 13.89 -4.73
N GLN A 141 -6.71 12.72 -4.65
CA GLN A 141 -5.59 12.49 -3.74
C GLN A 141 -4.32 13.22 -4.24
N PRO A 142 -3.65 14.03 -3.39
CA PRO A 142 -2.40 14.70 -3.75
C PRO A 142 -1.21 13.74 -3.66
N ILE A 143 -1.08 12.82 -4.61
CA ILE A 143 -0.08 11.74 -4.60
C ILE A 143 1.37 12.24 -4.50
N ASP A 144 1.70 13.36 -5.14
CA ASP A 144 3.07 13.89 -5.13
C ASP A 144 3.45 14.48 -3.76
N LEU A 145 2.47 15.06 -3.05
CA LEU A 145 2.67 15.57 -1.68
C LEU A 145 2.80 14.42 -0.68
N ILE A 146 1.97 13.38 -0.83
CA ILE A 146 2.06 12.15 -0.03
C ILE A 146 3.42 11.48 -0.25
N ARG A 147 3.86 11.37 -1.51
CA ARG A 147 5.18 10.85 -1.88
C ARG A 147 6.30 11.65 -1.22
N LYS A 148 6.23 12.99 -1.29
CA LYS A 148 7.24 13.87 -0.70
C LYS A 148 7.41 13.64 0.80
N TYR A 149 6.30 13.50 1.52
CA TYR A 149 6.31 13.39 2.98
C TYR A 149 6.59 11.97 3.49
N PHE A 150 5.93 10.96 2.91
CA PHE A 150 6.00 9.56 3.38
C PHE A 150 6.96 8.68 2.58
N GLY A 151 7.42 9.15 1.43
CA GLY A 151 8.24 8.37 0.50
C GLY A 151 7.41 7.61 -0.53
N GLU A 152 8.12 6.95 -1.44
CA GLU A 152 7.57 6.41 -2.67
C GLU A 152 6.77 5.13 -2.45
N LYS A 153 7.12 4.30 -1.46
CA LYS A 153 6.37 3.08 -1.11
C LYS A 153 4.95 3.40 -0.67
N ILE A 154 4.78 4.38 0.21
CA ILE A 154 3.47 4.82 0.72
C ILE A 154 2.73 5.62 -0.37
N GLY A 155 3.44 6.47 -1.13
CA GLY A 155 2.86 7.18 -2.27
C GLY A 155 2.27 6.23 -3.32
N LEU A 156 2.98 5.14 -3.66
CA LEU A 156 2.51 4.15 -4.63
C LEU A 156 1.30 3.37 -4.11
N TYR A 157 1.26 3.04 -2.82
CA TYR A 157 0.10 2.43 -2.18
C TYR A 157 -1.18 3.28 -2.33
N PHE A 158 -1.09 4.58 -2.00
CA PHE A 158 -2.25 5.47 -2.13
C PHE A 158 -2.62 5.74 -3.60
N ALA A 159 -1.64 5.79 -4.51
CA ALA A 159 -1.92 5.85 -5.94
C ALA A 159 -2.70 4.62 -6.44
N TRP A 160 -2.33 3.41 -5.99
CA TRP A 160 -3.06 2.18 -6.28
C TRP A 160 -4.49 2.22 -5.74
N LEU A 161 -4.63 2.59 -4.47
CA LEU A 161 -5.93 2.68 -3.80
C LEU A 161 -6.85 3.69 -4.48
N GLY A 162 -6.32 4.85 -4.87
CA GLY A 162 -7.07 5.87 -5.62
C GLY A 162 -7.57 5.34 -6.96
N LEU A 163 -6.70 4.71 -7.75
CA LEU A 163 -7.12 4.12 -9.03
C LEU A 163 -8.16 3.01 -8.84
N TYR A 164 -7.95 2.15 -7.84
CA TYR A 164 -8.86 1.04 -7.56
C TYR A 164 -10.26 1.54 -7.17
N THR A 165 -10.33 2.53 -6.30
CA THR A 165 -11.61 3.16 -5.91
C THR A 165 -12.29 3.86 -7.09
N GLU A 166 -11.54 4.53 -7.95
CA GLU A 166 -12.07 5.13 -9.19
C GLU A 166 -12.66 4.07 -10.14
N PHE A 167 -11.98 2.95 -10.34
CA PHE A 167 -12.47 1.83 -11.16
C PHE A 167 -13.63 1.05 -10.52
N LEU A 168 -13.78 1.08 -9.19
CA LEU A 168 -14.93 0.49 -8.51
C LEU A 168 -16.23 1.26 -8.74
N ILE A 169 -16.18 2.58 -9.00
CA ILE A 169 -17.38 3.40 -9.25
C ILE A 169 -18.24 2.82 -10.39
N PRO A 170 -17.74 2.64 -11.63
CA PRO A 170 -18.56 2.09 -12.71
C PRO A 170 -19.02 0.65 -12.43
N SER A 171 -18.19 -0.16 -11.79
CA SER A 171 -18.55 -1.53 -11.41
C SER A 171 -19.71 -1.56 -10.40
N SER A 172 -19.67 -0.67 -9.39
CA SER A 172 -20.74 -0.55 -8.40
C SER A 172 -22.06 -0.09 -9.02
N VAL A 173 -22.03 0.83 -9.99
CA VAL A 173 -23.22 1.29 -10.71
C VAL A 173 -23.87 0.15 -11.49
N VAL A 174 -23.08 -0.63 -12.25
CA VAL A 174 -23.58 -1.80 -12.98
C VAL A 174 -24.13 -2.85 -12.01
N GLY A 175 -23.44 -3.10 -10.90
CA GLY A 175 -23.88 -4.04 -9.87
C GLY A 175 -25.23 -3.66 -9.25
N ILE A 176 -25.44 -2.36 -8.93
CA ILE A 176 -26.73 -1.86 -8.42
C ILE A 176 -27.83 -2.03 -9.46
N ILE A 177 -27.56 -1.76 -10.74
CA ILE A 177 -28.55 -1.95 -11.82
C ILE A 177 -28.98 -3.42 -11.92
N VAL A 178 -28.03 -4.35 -11.88
CA VAL A 178 -28.30 -5.80 -11.93
C VAL A 178 -29.07 -6.26 -10.69
N PHE A 179 -28.73 -5.74 -9.51
CA PHE A 179 -29.45 -6.02 -8.28
C PHE A 179 -30.91 -5.52 -8.33
N LEU A 180 -31.12 -4.28 -8.79
CA LEU A 180 -32.47 -3.71 -8.97
C LEU A 180 -33.29 -4.51 -9.99
N TYR A 181 -32.66 -4.97 -11.08
CA TYR A 181 -33.31 -5.86 -12.04
C TYR A 181 -33.77 -7.16 -11.38
N GLY A 182 -32.93 -7.78 -10.54
CA GLY A 182 -33.30 -8.95 -9.75
C GLY A 182 -34.47 -8.68 -8.79
N CYS A 183 -34.50 -7.53 -8.13
CA CYS A 183 -35.62 -7.13 -7.26
C CYS A 183 -36.93 -6.99 -8.03
N ILE A 184 -36.90 -6.35 -9.22
CA ILE A 184 -38.10 -6.12 -10.04
C ILE A 184 -38.66 -7.45 -10.58
N THR A 185 -37.79 -8.38 -10.96
CA THR A 185 -38.18 -9.66 -11.60
C THR A 185 -38.46 -10.79 -10.60
N MET A 186 -38.14 -10.61 -9.32
CA MET A 186 -38.32 -11.61 -8.26
C MET A 186 -39.77 -12.08 -8.11
N GLU A 187 -40.73 -11.19 -8.29
CA GLU A 187 -42.15 -11.53 -8.18
C GLU A 187 -42.70 -12.20 -9.43
N ASP A 188 -41.98 -12.21 -10.55
CA ASP A 188 -42.45 -12.75 -11.82
C ASP A 188 -41.90 -14.13 -12.19
N ASP A 189 -40.85 -14.57 -11.51
CA ASP A 189 -40.19 -15.85 -11.71
C ASP A 189 -41.11 -17.05 -11.41
N ILE A 190 -41.29 -17.92 -12.40
CA ILE A 190 -42.20 -19.07 -12.34
C ILE A 190 -41.74 -20.09 -11.27
N PRO A 191 -40.45 -20.53 -11.23
CA PRO A 191 -39.94 -21.38 -10.16
C PRO A 191 -40.18 -20.83 -8.74
N SER A 192 -39.90 -19.55 -8.52
CA SER A 192 -40.13 -18.91 -7.22
C SER A 192 -41.61 -18.85 -6.86
N LYS A 193 -42.50 -18.56 -7.83
CA LYS A 193 -43.96 -18.61 -7.64
C LYS A 193 -44.44 -20.02 -7.26
N GLU A 194 -43.94 -21.05 -7.95
CA GLU A 194 -44.34 -22.44 -7.69
C GLU A 194 -43.88 -22.95 -6.33
N MET A 195 -42.68 -22.59 -5.89
CA MET A 195 -42.19 -22.94 -4.55
C MET A 195 -42.93 -22.18 -3.44
N CYS A 196 -43.38 -20.95 -3.71
CA CYS A 196 -44.10 -20.11 -2.74
C CYS A 196 -45.63 -20.31 -2.73
N ASP A 197 -46.17 -21.17 -3.60
CA ASP A 197 -47.60 -21.43 -3.68
C ASP A 197 -48.09 -22.28 -2.48
N LEU A 198 -48.87 -21.66 -1.60
CA LEU A 198 -49.43 -22.31 -0.41
C LEU A 198 -50.55 -23.31 -0.74
N GLN A 199 -51.13 -23.24 -1.94
CA GLN A 199 -52.21 -24.16 -2.34
C GLN A 199 -51.68 -25.54 -2.72
N LYS A 200 -50.41 -25.64 -3.12
CA LYS A 200 -49.76 -26.89 -3.47
C LYS A 200 -48.91 -27.41 -2.30
N ALA A 201 -49.50 -28.26 -1.48
CA ALA A 201 -48.82 -28.88 -0.33
C ALA A 201 -47.85 -30.00 -0.77
N PHE A 202 -46.68 -29.63 -1.29
CA PHE A 202 -45.62 -30.59 -1.61
C PHE A 202 -44.76 -30.89 -0.37
N THR A 203 -44.90 -32.09 0.17
CA THR A 203 -44.08 -32.61 1.27
C THR A 203 -42.78 -33.20 0.73
N MET A 204 -41.66 -32.66 1.19
CA MET A 204 -40.32 -33.11 0.84
C MET A 204 -39.79 -34.14 1.84
N CYS A 205 -38.92 -35.03 1.36
CA CYS A 205 -38.23 -36.01 2.20
C CYS A 205 -37.30 -35.32 3.22
N PRO A 206 -37.09 -35.93 4.40
CA PRO A 206 -36.13 -35.43 5.37
C PRO A 206 -34.70 -35.45 4.79
N LEU A 207 -33.90 -34.45 5.13
CA LEU A 207 -32.51 -34.31 4.66
C LEU A 207 -31.54 -35.25 5.41
N CYS A 208 -32.02 -35.98 6.42
CA CYS A 208 -31.19 -36.69 7.40
C CYS A 208 -31.62 -38.14 7.57
N ASP A 209 -30.66 -39.03 7.82
CA ASP A 209 -30.89 -40.47 7.88
C ASP A 209 -31.63 -40.98 9.14
N LYS A 210 -31.62 -40.25 10.26
CA LYS A 210 -32.06 -40.80 11.56
C LYS A 210 -33.28 -40.14 12.20
N ALA A 211 -33.27 -38.82 12.42
CA ALA A 211 -34.34 -38.13 13.15
C ALA A 211 -34.53 -36.73 12.58
N CYS A 212 -35.22 -36.66 11.44
CA CYS A 212 -35.65 -35.40 10.84
C CYS A 212 -37.07 -35.55 10.33
N ASP A 213 -37.86 -34.50 10.54
CA ASP A 213 -39.23 -34.47 10.08
C ASP A 213 -39.29 -34.18 8.58
N TYR A 214 -40.40 -34.61 7.97
CA TYR A 214 -40.78 -34.15 6.65
C TYR A 214 -41.03 -32.64 6.68
N TRP A 215 -40.67 -31.95 5.61
CA TRP A 215 -40.80 -30.49 5.52
C TRP A 215 -41.58 -30.10 4.27
N ASN A 216 -42.29 -28.97 4.34
CA ASN A 216 -43.07 -28.47 3.21
C ASN A 216 -42.21 -27.59 2.31
N LEU A 217 -42.31 -27.76 0.99
CA LEU A 217 -41.55 -26.97 0.02
C LEU A 217 -41.74 -25.45 0.19
N SER A 218 -42.94 -25.03 0.62
CA SER A 218 -43.28 -23.62 0.85
C SER A 218 -42.48 -22.95 1.97
N THR A 219 -41.88 -23.70 2.91
CA THR A 219 -41.02 -23.12 3.94
C THR A 219 -39.69 -22.60 3.38
N ALA A 220 -39.26 -23.11 2.20
CA ALA A 220 -38.08 -22.65 1.48
C ALA A 220 -38.37 -21.52 0.48
N CYS A 221 -39.55 -20.90 0.52
CA CYS A 221 -39.92 -19.78 -0.36
C CYS A 221 -38.95 -18.59 -0.25
N ALA A 222 -38.52 -18.24 0.97
CA ALA A 222 -37.57 -17.14 1.19
C ALA A 222 -36.21 -17.41 0.54
N THR A 223 -35.72 -18.65 0.64
CA THR A 223 -34.48 -19.07 -0.01
C THR A 223 -34.61 -19.11 -1.52
N ALA A 224 -35.75 -19.53 -2.08
CA ALA A 224 -36.00 -19.52 -3.52
C ALA A 224 -35.99 -18.09 -4.09
N ARG A 225 -36.67 -17.15 -3.42
CA ARG A 225 -36.65 -15.73 -3.79
C ARG A 225 -35.26 -15.11 -3.70
N ALA A 226 -34.50 -15.45 -2.66
CA ALA A 226 -33.11 -15.02 -2.52
C ALA A 226 -32.23 -15.60 -3.65
N SER A 227 -32.41 -16.86 -4.01
CA SER A 227 -31.71 -17.48 -5.14
C SER A 227 -32.00 -16.76 -6.45
N HIS A 228 -33.26 -16.46 -6.79
CA HIS A 228 -33.56 -15.70 -8.01
C HIS A 228 -32.99 -14.28 -7.99
N LEU A 229 -32.96 -13.63 -6.83
CA LEU A 229 -32.34 -12.30 -6.69
C LEU A 229 -30.84 -12.31 -7.07
N PHE A 230 -30.10 -13.35 -6.68
CA PHE A 230 -28.67 -13.49 -6.96
C PHE A 230 -28.36 -14.20 -8.29
N ASP A 231 -29.22 -15.12 -8.73
CA ASP A 231 -29.03 -15.96 -9.91
C ASP A 231 -30.01 -15.57 -11.03
N ASN A 232 -30.15 -14.27 -11.27
CA ASN A 232 -30.96 -13.75 -12.37
C ASN A 232 -30.15 -13.74 -13.70
N PRO A 233 -30.80 -13.76 -14.88
CA PRO A 233 -30.10 -13.76 -16.17
C PRO A 233 -29.11 -12.59 -16.38
N ALA A 234 -29.30 -11.45 -15.71
CA ALA A 234 -28.39 -10.31 -15.82
C ALA A 234 -27.06 -10.52 -15.04
N THR A 235 -27.00 -11.45 -14.09
CA THR A 235 -25.75 -11.78 -13.39
C THR A 235 -24.74 -12.49 -14.29
N VAL A 236 -25.21 -13.21 -15.31
CA VAL A 236 -24.34 -13.79 -16.35
C VAL A 236 -23.62 -12.67 -17.11
N PHE A 237 -24.34 -11.63 -17.52
CA PHE A 237 -23.74 -10.44 -18.14
C PHE A 237 -22.75 -9.74 -17.19
N PHE A 238 -23.13 -9.60 -15.92
CA PHE A 238 -22.26 -9.01 -14.90
C PHE A 238 -20.96 -9.79 -14.72
N SER A 239 -20.99 -11.12 -14.78
CA SER A 239 -19.78 -11.95 -14.66
C SER A 239 -18.76 -11.69 -15.79
N ILE A 240 -19.24 -11.54 -17.03
CA ILE A 240 -18.41 -11.20 -18.20
C ILE A 240 -17.84 -9.79 -18.03
N PHE A 241 -18.68 -8.85 -17.60
CA PHE A 241 -18.26 -7.48 -17.31
C PHE A 241 -17.16 -7.44 -16.23
N MET A 242 -17.28 -8.23 -15.15
CA MET A 242 -16.28 -8.28 -14.08
C MET A 242 -14.94 -8.86 -14.54
N ALA A 243 -14.95 -9.84 -15.45
CA ALA A 243 -13.72 -10.35 -16.06
C ALA A 243 -13.02 -9.28 -16.91
N LEU A 244 -13.78 -8.54 -17.73
CA LEU A 244 -13.24 -7.42 -18.51
C LEU A 244 -12.77 -6.26 -17.62
N TRP A 245 -13.52 -5.94 -16.57
CA TRP A 245 -13.15 -4.93 -15.58
C TRP A 245 -11.81 -5.27 -14.91
N ALA A 246 -11.62 -6.52 -14.47
CA ALA A 246 -10.38 -6.94 -13.81
C ALA A 246 -9.16 -6.81 -14.73
N THR A 247 -9.31 -7.22 -16.00
CA THR A 247 -8.24 -7.07 -16.99
C THR A 247 -7.94 -5.60 -17.32
N MET A 248 -8.97 -4.77 -17.53
CA MET A 248 -8.79 -3.34 -17.76
C MET A 248 -8.13 -2.63 -16.57
N PHE A 249 -8.55 -2.95 -15.33
CA PHE A 249 -7.98 -2.39 -14.12
C PHE A 249 -6.48 -2.69 -14.01
N LEU A 250 -6.08 -3.96 -14.19
CA LEU A 250 -4.68 -4.36 -14.10
C LEU A 250 -3.82 -3.68 -15.19
N GLU A 251 -4.31 -3.59 -16.42
CA GLU A 251 -3.59 -2.89 -17.50
C GLU A 251 -3.48 -1.39 -17.26
N HIS A 252 -4.52 -0.76 -16.72
CA HIS A 252 -4.46 0.65 -16.34
C HIS A 252 -3.50 0.88 -15.17
N TRP A 253 -3.51 0.00 -14.17
CA TRP A 253 -2.57 0.07 -13.05
C TRP A 253 -1.12 -0.05 -13.53
N LYS A 254 -0.80 -1.02 -14.40
CA LYS A 254 0.55 -1.14 -14.98
C LYS A 254 0.99 0.15 -15.68
N ARG A 255 0.10 0.75 -16.49
CA ARG A 255 0.38 2.02 -17.17
C ARG A 255 0.60 3.17 -16.19
N LEU A 256 -0.22 3.27 -15.15
CA LEU A 256 -0.10 4.28 -14.11
C LEU A 256 1.21 4.09 -13.32
N GLN A 257 1.51 2.86 -12.90
CA GLN A 257 2.75 2.51 -12.20
C GLN A 257 3.98 2.87 -13.03
N MET A 258 3.99 2.56 -14.34
CA MET A 258 5.10 2.94 -15.23
C MET A 258 5.23 4.46 -15.35
N ARG A 259 4.12 5.18 -15.49
CA ARG A 259 4.11 6.64 -15.57
C ARG A 259 4.65 7.26 -14.27
N LEU A 260 4.16 6.83 -13.12
CA LEU A 260 4.62 7.30 -11.82
C LEU A 260 6.07 6.90 -11.58
N GLY A 261 6.47 5.68 -11.91
CA GLY A 261 7.86 5.22 -11.81
C GLY A 261 8.82 6.08 -12.62
N TYR A 262 8.41 6.54 -13.80
CA TYR A 262 9.18 7.50 -14.59
C TYR A 262 9.22 8.90 -13.94
N PHE A 263 8.08 9.47 -13.56
CA PHE A 263 8.04 10.81 -12.92
C PHE A 263 8.69 10.84 -11.53
N TRP A 264 8.82 9.70 -10.89
CA TRP A 264 9.39 9.53 -9.56
C TRP A 264 10.82 8.97 -9.60
N ASP A 265 11.42 8.84 -10.79
CA ASP A 265 12.80 8.36 -11.00
C ASP A 265 13.10 7.04 -10.27
N LEU A 266 12.14 6.11 -10.27
CA LEU A 266 12.26 4.83 -9.57
C LEU A 266 12.95 3.74 -10.40
N THR A 267 13.35 4.03 -11.64
CA THR A 267 14.01 3.09 -12.53
C THR A 267 15.40 2.72 -12.01
N GLY A 268 15.59 1.49 -11.52
CA GLY A 268 16.88 0.94 -11.06
C GLY A 268 17.06 0.78 -9.55
N LEU A 269 16.07 1.15 -8.72
CA LEU A 269 16.16 0.97 -7.25
C LEU A 269 16.00 -0.49 -6.80
N GLU A 270 15.35 -1.34 -7.61
CA GLU A 270 15.13 -2.77 -7.31
C GLU A 270 16.45 -3.56 -7.28
N ASP A 271 17.39 -3.24 -8.18
CA ASP A 271 18.69 -3.91 -8.26
C ASP A 271 19.58 -3.63 -7.02
N GLU A 272 19.42 -2.46 -6.41
CA GLU A 272 20.09 -2.12 -5.15
C GLU A 272 19.50 -2.91 -3.97
N GLU A 273 18.18 -2.96 -3.80
CA GLU A 273 17.52 -3.69 -2.69
C GLU A 273 17.84 -5.20 -2.72
N VAL A 274 17.87 -5.83 -3.90
CA VAL A 274 18.22 -7.26 -4.06
C VAL A 274 19.68 -7.54 -3.71
N SER A 275 20.59 -6.63 -4.08
CA SER A 275 22.01 -6.73 -3.73
C SER A 275 22.22 -6.68 -2.21
N PHE A 276 21.47 -5.83 -1.51
CA PHE A 276 21.50 -5.79 -0.05
C PHE A 276 20.97 -7.08 0.56
N LEU A 277 19.83 -7.59 0.10
CA LEU A 277 19.23 -8.82 0.65
C LEU A 277 20.14 -10.04 0.44
N SER A 278 20.78 -10.14 -0.72
CA SER A 278 21.77 -11.19 -1.00
C SER A 278 22.96 -11.13 -0.05
N MET A 279 23.38 -9.92 0.37
CA MET A 279 24.43 -9.75 1.38
C MET A 279 23.98 -10.19 2.78
N TYR A 280 22.69 -10.11 3.13
CA TYR A 280 22.18 -10.64 4.40
C TYR A 280 22.02 -12.17 4.39
N LEU A 281 21.71 -12.77 3.23
CA LEU A 281 21.47 -14.21 3.08
C LEU A 281 22.73 -15.06 2.80
N THR A 282 23.86 -14.43 2.45
CA THR A 282 25.13 -15.12 2.19
C THR A 282 26.03 -15.29 3.44
N PHE A 283 25.49 -15.08 4.66
CA PHE A 283 26.21 -15.24 5.93
C PHE A 283 25.65 -16.31 6.86
#